data_AF-A0A958NIA0-F1
#
_entry.id   AF-A0A958NIA0-F1
#
_cell.length_a   1.000
_cell.length_b   1.000
_cell.length_c   1.000
_cell.angle_alpha   90.00
_cell.angle_beta   90.00
_cell.angle_gamma   90.00
#
_symmetry.space_group_name_H-M   'P 1'
#
loop_
_entity.id
_entity.type
_entity.pdbx_description
1 polymer ?
#
loop_
_entity_poly.entity_id
_entity_poly.type
_entity_poly.pdbx_seq_one_letter_code
_entity_poly.pdbx_strand_id
1 'polypeptide(L)'
;MMRPFYIIFALLLLTACDDGDIITVDLEFDKELDLCTNNTESFLIYDTRQDPNESLSLIIPRGINQEYPFTEATPIGSPQPFPINMSTTRFIYRTYNRTIGSNELCDPVPPADLTIVNDYEAPSGTAFATVTIEDDDNDGIPSDLEGRGEMDENGDFPNAQDWDGDGTPDYLDQDDDNDNVPTINEIDNDDLDGDDDPTTNPLDTDGDGDPDYLDLDDDGDGVNTILEDEDQDKNPRNDLNVNADGITVPHYLNTLEVTDHGNPGLTDNNTYTRTVTVNFLIDNFNLDILSADEIDFGTLTYSFNLPD
;
A
#
# COMPACT_ATOMS: atom_id res chain seq x y z
N MET A 1 -78.49 54.54 19.41
CA MET A 1 -78.30 54.06 20.78
C MET A 1 -77.31 52.91 20.70
N MET A 2 -76.13 53.09 21.34
CA MET A 2 -75.06 52.12 21.62
C MET A 2 -74.38 51.38 20.45
N ARG A 3 -73.09 51.73 20.23
CA ARG A 3 -72.07 50.87 19.63
C ARG A 3 -71.68 49.76 20.63
N PRO A 4 -71.13 48.64 20.15
CA PRO A 4 -69.75 48.37 20.54
C PRO A 4 -68.84 47.90 19.40
N PHE A 5 -67.57 48.26 19.56
CA PHE A 5 -66.40 47.81 18.81
C PHE A 5 -66.23 46.28 18.88
N TYR A 6 -65.83 45.67 17.76
CA TYR A 6 -65.08 44.41 17.79
C TYR A 6 -63.85 44.54 16.89
N ILE A 7 -62.71 44.38 17.53
CA ILE A 7 -61.36 44.35 16.98
C ILE A 7 -61.26 43.10 16.09
N ILE A 8 -61.02 43.29 14.79
CA ILE A 8 -60.62 42.21 13.89
C ILE A 8 -59.19 41.86 14.25
N PHE A 9 -59.02 40.85 15.08
CA PHE A 9 -57.73 40.22 15.38
C PHE A 9 -57.35 39.41 14.15
N ALA A 10 -56.34 39.88 13.42
CA ALA A 10 -55.71 39.14 12.35
C ALA A 10 -54.96 37.93 12.96
N LEU A 11 -55.65 36.80 13.07
CA LEU A 11 -55.03 35.50 13.32
C LEU A 11 -54.72 34.87 11.97
N LEU A 12 -53.68 35.38 11.30
CA LEU A 12 -53.01 34.64 10.24
C LEU A 12 -52.30 33.48 10.93
N LEU A 13 -52.91 32.29 10.84
CA LEU A 13 -52.24 31.02 11.09
C LEU A 13 -51.09 30.93 10.07
N LEU A 14 -49.90 31.33 10.48
CA LEU A 14 -48.66 30.88 9.87
C LEU A 14 -48.55 29.39 10.20
N THR A 15 -49.18 28.55 9.39
CA THR A 15 -48.74 27.17 9.24
C THR A 15 -47.37 27.25 8.60
N ALA A 16 -46.32 27.27 9.43
CA ALA A 16 -45.02 26.84 8.95
C ALA A 16 -45.23 25.41 8.45
N CYS A 17 -45.20 25.22 7.13
CA CYS A 17 -44.72 23.96 6.61
C CYS A 17 -43.28 23.89 7.10
N ASP A 18 -43.07 23.03 8.09
CA ASP A 18 -41.79 22.39 8.31
C ASP A 18 -41.51 21.62 7.01
N ASP A 19 -40.87 22.30 6.06
CA ASP A 19 -40.47 21.74 4.78
C ASP A 19 -39.30 20.83 5.10
N GLY A 20 -39.64 19.61 5.53
CA GLY A 20 -38.74 18.66 6.15
C GLY A 20 -37.40 18.68 5.44
N ASP A 21 -36.37 19.09 6.17
CA ASP A 21 -35.01 19.19 5.66
C ASP A 21 -34.71 17.94 4.84
N ILE A 22 -34.52 18.12 3.52
CA ILE A 22 -34.01 17.05 2.68
C ILE A 22 -32.58 16.83 3.16
N ILE A 23 -32.39 15.82 4.00
CA ILE A 23 -31.07 15.35 4.39
C ILE A 23 -30.48 14.72 3.13
N THR A 24 -29.69 15.50 2.39
CA THR A 24 -28.82 14.95 1.35
C THR A 24 -27.69 14.25 2.06
N VAL A 25 -27.78 12.91 2.13
CA VAL A 25 -26.68 12.08 2.59
C VAL A 25 -25.62 12.10 1.49
N ASP A 26 -24.42 12.52 1.86
CA ASP A 26 -23.27 12.51 0.97
C ASP A 26 -22.13 11.71 1.61
N LEU A 27 -21.62 10.75 0.85
CA LEU A 27 -20.57 9.81 1.25
C LEU A 27 -19.18 10.28 0.80
N GLU A 28 -18.96 11.59 0.73
CA GLU A 28 -17.62 12.16 0.53
C GLU A 28 -16.80 12.12 1.83
N PHE A 29 -15.94 11.11 1.93
CA PHE A 29 -14.89 11.00 2.95
C PHE A 29 -13.51 11.34 2.36
N ASP A 30 -12.43 11.26 3.14
CA ASP A 30 -11.08 11.53 2.65
C ASP A 30 -10.50 10.39 1.80
N LYS A 31 -11.11 9.20 1.89
CA LYS A 31 -10.75 7.99 1.14
C LYS A 31 -9.40 7.39 1.57
N GLU A 32 -8.91 7.77 2.74
CA GLU A 32 -7.76 7.13 3.39
C GLU A 32 -8.31 6.10 4.39
N LEU A 33 -8.17 4.81 4.06
CA LEU A 33 -8.80 3.74 4.82
C LEU A 33 -7.88 3.22 5.93
N ASP A 34 -8.47 3.03 7.11
CA ASP A 34 -7.87 2.33 8.24
C ASP A 34 -8.29 0.86 8.28
N LEU A 35 -7.43 0.00 8.86
CA LEU A 35 -7.66 -1.44 9.03
C LEU A 35 -7.59 -1.86 10.51
N CYS A 36 -8.61 -2.57 10.98
CA CYS A 36 -8.56 -3.29 12.25
C CYS A 36 -8.20 -4.77 12.05
N THR A 37 -7.12 -5.23 12.71
CA THR A 37 -6.62 -6.62 12.64
C THR A 37 -6.88 -7.44 13.90
N ASN A 38 -7.51 -6.87 14.92
CA ASN A 38 -7.70 -7.50 16.23
C ASN A 38 -8.86 -8.52 16.28
N ASN A 39 -9.71 -8.57 15.26
CA ASN A 39 -10.83 -9.50 15.16
C ASN A 39 -10.41 -10.79 14.42
N THR A 40 -10.68 -11.95 15.00
CA THR A 40 -10.25 -13.25 14.46
C THR A 40 -11.17 -13.81 13.36
N GLU A 41 -12.34 -13.24 13.15
CA GLU A 41 -13.36 -13.72 12.21
C GLU A 41 -13.48 -12.85 10.95
N SER A 42 -13.07 -11.57 11.04
CA SER A 42 -13.22 -10.60 9.96
C SER A 42 -12.18 -9.48 10.04
N PHE A 43 -11.93 -8.84 8.91
CA PHE A 43 -11.24 -7.56 8.84
C PHE A 43 -12.27 -6.43 8.78
N LEU A 44 -12.04 -5.36 9.53
CA LEU A 44 -12.83 -4.13 9.47
C LEU A 44 -11.96 -3.05 8.81
N ILE A 45 -12.40 -2.60 7.65
CA ILE A 45 -11.77 -1.53 6.87
C ILE A 45 -12.72 -0.34 6.93
N TYR A 46 -12.22 0.86 7.23
CA TYR A 46 -13.10 1.99 7.50
C TYR A 46 -12.47 3.34 7.19
N ASP A 47 -13.35 4.32 7.01
CA ASP A 47 -13.04 5.74 6.89
C ASP A 47 -13.92 6.48 7.93
N THR A 48 -13.42 7.58 8.50
CA THR A 48 -14.16 8.40 9.47
C THR A 48 -14.14 9.88 9.11
N ARG A 49 -15.25 10.55 9.39
CA ARG A 49 -15.40 11.99 9.24
C ARG A 49 -15.83 12.62 10.57
N GLN A 50 -15.39 13.85 10.83
CA GLN A 50 -15.64 14.55 12.09
C GLN A 50 -16.71 15.65 12.02
N ASP A 51 -17.10 16.08 10.82
CA ASP A 51 -18.15 17.08 10.62
C ASP A 51 -19.01 16.73 9.39
N PRO A 52 -20.15 16.05 9.57
CA PRO A 52 -20.64 15.43 10.81
C PRO A 52 -19.85 14.18 11.25
N ASN A 53 -20.07 13.71 12.49
CA ASN A 53 -19.38 12.54 13.07
C ASN A 53 -19.90 11.23 12.48
N GLU A 54 -19.15 10.65 11.55
CA GLU A 54 -19.61 9.55 10.71
C GLU A 54 -18.50 8.55 10.43
N SER A 55 -18.91 7.33 10.06
CA SER A 55 -17.99 6.33 9.52
C SER A 55 -18.62 5.60 8.34
N LEU A 56 -17.76 5.21 7.41
CA LEU A 56 -18.07 4.28 6.35
C LEU A 56 -17.19 3.04 6.55
N SER A 57 -17.77 1.85 6.50
CA SER A 57 -17.06 0.63 6.90
C SER A 57 -17.39 -0.54 6.01
N LEU A 58 -16.35 -1.29 5.64
CA LEU A 58 -16.41 -2.56 4.95
C LEU A 58 -15.87 -3.66 5.86
N ILE A 59 -16.71 -4.64 6.17
CA ILE A 59 -16.32 -5.84 6.91
C ILE A 59 -16.19 -6.97 5.89
N ILE A 60 -15.06 -7.65 5.87
CA ILE A 60 -14.78 -8.81 5.01
C ILE A 60 -14.37 -10.03 5.86
N PRO A 61 -14.66 -11.26 5.42
CA PRO A 61 -14.29 -12.46 6.16
C PRO A 61 -12.78 -12.63 6.25
N ARG A 62 -12.30 -13.18 7.37
CA ARG A 62 -10.88 -13.48 7.62
C ARG A 62 -10.64 -15.00 7.60
N GLY A 63 -9.56 -15.42 6.95
CA GLY A 63 -9.10 -16.81 6.92
C GLY A 63 -8.52 -17.28 8.26
N ILE A 64 -8.41 -18.60 8.43
CA ILE A 64 -7.78 -19.19 9.62
C ILE A 64 -6.30 -18.80 9.64
N ASN A 65 -5.83 -18.23 10.76
CA ASN A 65 -4.45 -17.73 10.94
C ASN A 65 -4.00 -16.67 9.94
N GLN A 66 -4.93 -16.07 9.18
CA GLN A 66 -4.60 -15.00 8.26
C GLN A 66 -4.34 -13.73 9.08
N GLU A 67 -3.11 -13.24 9.18
CA GLU A 67 -2.81 -12.02 9.96
C GLU A 67 -3.24 -10.75 9.24
N TYR A 68 -2.96 -10.70 7.94
CA TYR A 68 -3.21 -9.56 7.05
C TYR A 68 -4.15 -9.97 5.90
N PRO A 69 -5.07 -9.09 5.44
CA PRO A 69 -5.82 -9.32 4.22
C PRO A 69 -4.91 -9.14 2.98
N PHE A 70 -5.41 -9.32 1.76
CA PHE A 70 -4.79 -8.83 0.51
C PHE A 70 -3.27 -9.02 0.35
N THR A 71 -2.71 -10.17 0.73
CA THR A 71 -1.25 -10.39 0.69
C THR A 71 -0.70 -10.68 -0.71
N GLU A 72 -1.59 -10.73 -1.71
CA GLU A 72 -1.27 -11.04 -3.11
C GLU A 72 -1.89 -9.98 -4.02
N ALA A 73 -1.12 -9.56 -5.04
CA ALA A 73 -1.59 -8.62 -6.04
C ALA A 73 -2.71 -9.22 -6.91
N THR A 74 -3.64 -8.37 -7.34
CA THR A 74 -4.69 -8.78 -8.29
C THR A 74 -4.19 -8.67 -9.72
N PRO A 75 -4.57 -9.59 -10.64
CA PRO A 75 -4.23 -9.44 -12.05
C PRO A 75 -4.79 -8.13 -12.64
N ILE A 76 -4.03 -7.52 -13.55
CA ILE A 76 -4.40 -6.25 -14.19
C ILE A 76 -5.80 -6.33 -14.79
N GLY A 77 -6.66 -5.37 -14.41
CA GLY A 77 -8.05 -5.28 -14.88
C GLY A 77 -9.00 -6.34 -14.34
N SER A 78 -8.58 -7.14 -13.35
CA SER A 78 -9.39 -8.20 -12.74
C SER A 78 -9.45 -8.04 -11.20
N PRO A 79 -10.18 -7.03 -10.69
CA PRO A 79 -10.32 -6.83 -9.24
C PRO A 79 -11.00 -8.02 -8.55
N GLN A 80 -10.68 -8.23 -7.27
CA GLN A 80 -11.25 -9.28 -6.45
C GLN A 80 -12.67 -8.89 -5.95
N PRO A 81 -13.73 -9.65 -6.27
CA PRO A 81 -15.08 -9.32 -5.84
C PRO A 81 -15.44 -9.90 -4.45
N PHE A 82 -16.08 -9.08 -3.63
CA PHE A 82 -16.65 -9.42 -2.33
C PHE A 82 -18.16 -9.10 -2.31
N PRO A 83 -19.03 -10.11 -2.53
CA PRO A 83 -20.48 -9.90 -2.56
C PRO A 83 -21.04 -9.49 -1.19
N ILE A 84 -21.65 -8.31 -1.10
CA ILE A 84 -22.26 -7.77 0.13
C ILE A 84 -23.56 -8.52 0.42
N ASN A 85 -23.73 -8.98 1.67
CA ASN A 85 -24.85 -9.85 2.04
C ASN A 85 -25.32 -9.75 3.50
N MET A 86 -24.90 -8.72 4.25
CA MET A 86 -25.20 -8.49 5.67
C MET A 86 -24.75 -9.60 6.64
N SER A 87 -24.01 -10.60 6.16
CA SER A 87 -23.52 -11.71 6.99
C SER A 87 -22.01 -11.77 6.98
N THR A 88 -21.40 -12.13 5.85
CA THR A 88 -19.94 -12.33 5.74
C THR A 88 -19.24 -11.07 5.28
N THR A 89 -19.82 -10.40 4.28
CA THR A 89 -19.36 -9.13 3.75
C THR A 89 -20.43 -8.10 4.01
N ARG A 90 -20.07 -7.03 4.72
CA ARG A 90 -21.02 -6.03 5.22
C ARG A 90 -20.48 -4.65 4.89
N PHE A 91 -21.31 -3.82 4.28
CA PHE A 91 -21.00 -2.43 4.00
C PHE A 91 -21.96 -1.56 4.81
N ILE A 92 -21.40 -0.72 5.68
CA ILE A 92 -22.12 -0.08 6.77
C ILE A 92 -21.76 1.40 6.81
N TYR A 93 -22.79 2.25 6.93
CA TYR A 93 -22.65 3.67 7.18
C TYR A 93 -23.29 4.03 8.52
N ARG A 94 -22.54 4.74 9.38
CA ARG A 94 -22.97 5.09 10.73
C ARG A 94 -22.74 6.55 11.04
N THR A 95 -23.63 7.11 11.85
CA THR A 95 -23.48 8.45 12.44
C THR A 95 -23.36 8.33 13.95
N TYR A 96 -22.61 9.20 14.60
CA TYR A 96 -22.27 9.12 16.02
C TYR A 96 -22.65 10.40 16.78
N ASN A 97 -22.86 10.27 18.09
CA ASN A 97 -23.17 11.40 18.98
C ASN A 97 -21.97 12.35 19.20
N ARG A 98 -20.76 11.85 18.96
CA ARG A 98 -19.49 12.58 19.09
C ARG A 98 -18.49 12.08 18.07
N THR A 99 -17.41 12.82 17.91
CA THR A 99 -16.25 12.43 17.10
C THR A 99 -15.66 11.13 17.60
N ILE A 100 -15.29 10.27 16.67
CA ILE A 100 -14.59 9.01 16.92
C ILE A 100 -13.12 9.33 17.19
N GLY A 101 -12.59 8.84 18.32
CA GLY A 101 -11.17 8.91 18.64
C GLY A 101 -10.35 7.87 17.88
N SER A 102 -9.03 8.06 17.83
CA SER A 102 -8.12 7.13 17.16
C SER A 102 -8.33 5.69 17.63
N ASN A 103 -8.52 4.77 16.67
CA ASN A 103 -8.72 3.33 16.87
C ASN A 103 -9.97 2.91 17.68
N GLU A 104 -10.87 3.83 18.05
CA GLU A 104 -12.07 3.47 18.84
C GLU A 104 -12.99 2.48 18.09
N LEU A 105 -12.98 2.47 16.75
CA LEU A 105 -13.73 1.50 15.94
C LEU A 105 -13.09 0.12 15.94
N CYS A 106 -11.79 0.03 16.21
CA CYS A 106 -11.10 -1.24 16.37
C CYS A 106 -11.25 -1.80 17.78
N ASP A 107 -11.63 -1.02 18.80
CA ASP A 107 -11.67 -1.51 20.17
C ASP A 107 -12.70 -2.64 20.37
N PRO A 108 -12.34 -3.74 21.07
CA PRO A 108 -13.26 -4.85 21.31
C PRO A 108 -14.45 -4.44 22.20
N VAL A 109 -14.31 -3.33 22.94
CA VAL A 109 -15.37 -2.73 23.76
C VAL A 109 -15.39 -1.23 23.47
N PRO A 110 -16.41 -0.73 22.75
CA PRO A 110 -16.53 0.70 22.47
C PRO A 110 -16.61 1.53 23.76
N PRO A 111 -16.10 2.77 23.75
CA PRO A 111 -16.25 3.70 24.86
C PRO A 111 -17.70 3.93 25.27
N ALA A 112 -17.97 3.99 26.57
CA ALA A 112 -19.34 4.09 27.08
C ALA A 112 -20.07 5.39 26.71
N ASP A 113 -19.34 6.42 26.29
CA ASP A 113 -19.85 7.71 25.86
C ASP A 113 -20.00 7.85 24.33
N LEU A 114 -19.51 6.88 23.56
CA LEU A 114 -19.71 6.78 22.11
C LEU A 114 -20.98 5.99 21.83
N THR A 115 -21.95 6.62 21.16
CA THR A 115 -23.22 5.99 20.80
C THR A 115 -23.50 6.16 19.32
N ILE A 116 -23.87 5.07 18.67
CA ILE A 116 -24.37 5.07 17.29
C ILE A 116 -25.75 5.74 17.29
N VAL A 117 -25.89 6.81 16.50
CA VAL A 117 -27.13 7.57 16.34
C VAL A 117 -27.98 6.95 15.23
N ASN A 118 -27.35 6.59 14.12
CA ASN A 118 -27.98 5.87 13.01
C ASN A 118 -27.03 4.79 12.50
N ASP A 119 -27.60 3.67 12.06
CA ASP A 119 -26.89 2.50 11.54
C ASP A 119 -27.59 2.05 10.26
N TYR A 120 -26.90 2.18 9.13
CA TYR A 120 -27.41 1.83 7.81
C TYR A 120 -26.51 0.78 7.21
N GLU A 121 -27.08 -0.36 6.81
CA GLU A 121 -26.33 -1.50 6.31
C GLU A 121 -26.88 -1.94 4.95
N ALA A 122 -25.98 -2.14 3.99
CA ALA A 122 -26.38 -2.51 2.65
C ALA A 122 -26.78 -4.00 2.56
N PRO A 123 -27.98 -4.34 2.04
CA PRO A 123 -28.44 -5.71 1.92
C PRO A 123 -27.81 -6.47 0.74
N SER A 124 -27.28 -5.73 -0.22
CA SER A 124 -26.68 -6.22 -1.46
C SER A 124 -25.68 -5.21 -2.02
N GLY A 125 -24.90 -5.67 -2.99
CA GLY A 125 -23.86 -4.91 -3.67
C GLY A 125 -22.63 -5.79 -3.86
N THR A 126 -21.56 -5.24 -4.42
CA THR A 126 -20.26 -5.92 -4.49
C THR A 126 -19.17 -4.92 -4.19
N ALA A 127 -18.30 -5.25 -3.23
CA ALA A 127 -17.05 -4.52 -3.05
C ALA A 127 -15.99 -5.17 -3.95
N PHE A 128 -15.32 -4.38 -4.77
CA PHE A 128 -14.19 -4.79 -5.60
C PHE A 128 -12.91 -4.25 -4.96
N ALA A 129 -11.95 -5.14 -4.74
CA ALA A 129 -10.62 -4.78 -4.27
C ALA A 129 -9.62 -4.96 -5.41
N THR A 130 -8.89 -3.90 -5.76
CA THR A 130 -7.69 -3.99 -6.60
C THR A 130 -6.49 -3.89 -5.68
N VAL A 131 -5.66 -4.94 -5.67
CA VAL A 131 -4.46 -5.02 -4.82
C VAL A 131 -3.24 -4.80 -5.69
N THR A 132 -2.40 -3.84 -5.31
CA THR A 132 -1.08 -3.62 -5.87
C THR A 132 -0.04 -3.84 -4.78
N ILE A 133 1.02 -4.54 -5.15
CA ILE A 133 2.27 -4.71 -4.41
C ILE A 133 3.30 -4.17 -5.37
N GLU A 134 4.02 -3.12 -4.97
CA GLU A 134 4.87 -2.38 -5.89
C GLU A 134 6.31 -2.87 -5.75
N ASP A 135 6.82 -3.05 -4.54
CA ASP A 135 8.23 -3.32 -4.25
C ASP A 135 8.30 -3.98 -2.84
N ASP A 136 8.76 -5.23 -2.74
CA ASP A 136 8.62 -6.09 -1.54
C ASP A 136 9.84 -6.07 -0.60
N ASP A 137 11.02 -5.85 -1.14
CA ASP A 137 12.31 -5.65 -0.45
C ASP A 137 12.64 -4.16 -0.28
N ASN A 138 11.94 -3.26 -0.98
CA ASN A 138 12.13 -1.81 -0.98
C ASN A 138 13.50 -1.42 -1.54
N ASP A 139 13.96 -2.16 -2.55
CA ASP A 139 15.21 -1.92 -3.24
C ASP A 139 15.07 -0.97 -4.44
N GLY A 140 13.83 -0.54 -4.73
CA GLY A 140 13.53 0.44 -5.76
C GLY A 140 13.20 -0.16 -7.13
N ILE A 141 13.29 -1.48 -7.31
CA ILE A 141 12.76 -2.16 -8.49
C ILE A 141 11.38 -2.73 -8.14
N PRO A 142 10.36 -2.51 -8.99
CA PRO A 142 9.08 -3.13 -8.76
C PRO A 142 9.12 -4.67 -8.85
N SER A 143 8.49 -5.37 -7.92
CA SER A 143 8.51 -6.85 -7.86
C SER A 143 7.94 -7.57 -9.08
N ASP A 144 7.18 -6.89 -9.93
CA ASP A 144 6.72 -7.43 -11.22
C ASP A 144 7.76 -7.29 -12.34
N LEU A 145 8.79 -6.47 -12.14
CA LEU A 145 9.94 -6.27 -13.02
C LEU A 145 11.15 -7.13 -12.61
N GLU A 146 11.20 -7.60 -11.36
CA GLU A 146 12.28 -8.44 -10.80
C GLU A 146 12.09 -9.94 -11.02
N GLY A 147 11.55 -10.32 -12.16
CA GLY A 147 11.57 -11.74 -12.54
C GLY A 147 10.74 -12.70 -11.67
N ARG A 148 9.85 -12.21 -10.79
CA ARG A 148 8.98 -13.03 -9.90
C ARG A 148 8.27 -14.18 -10.62
N GLY A 149 7.92 -14.00 -11.89
CA GLY A 149 7.32 -15.04 -12.73
C GLY A 149 5.86 -15.36 -12.39
N GLU A 150 5.37 -16.52 -12.84
CA GLU A 150 3.99 -16.93 -12.62
C GLU A 150 3.83 -17.77 -11.33
N MET A 151 2.81 -17.42 -10.54
CA MET A 151 2.40 -18.17 -9.36
C MET A 151 1.80 -19.54 -9.73
N ASP A 152 2.18 -20.59 -9.00
CA ASP A 152 1.68 -21.95 -9.19
C ASP A 152 0.36 -22.22 -8.42
N GLU A 153 -0.14 -23.46 -8.49
CA GLU A 153 -1.39 -23.87 -7.81
C GLU A 153 -1.30 -23.84 -6.27
N ASN A 154 -0.10 -23.80 -5.70
CA ASN A 154 0.16 -23.78 -4.27
C ASN A 154 0.38 -22.35 -3.73
N GLY A 155 0.48 -21.36 -4.62
CA GLY A 155 0.81 -19.99 -4.25
C GLY A 155 2.31 -19.69 -4.21
N ASP A 156 3.13 -20.60 -4.75
CA ASP A 156 4.58 -20.42 -4.82
C ASP A 156 4.98 -19.84 -6.18
N PHE A 157 6.16 -19.22 -6.26
CA PHE A 157 6.75 -18.68 -7.49
C PHE A 157 7.96 -19.53 -7.94
N PRO A 158 7.75 -20.73 -8.50
CA PRO A 158 8.83 -21.70 -8.75
C PRO A 158 9.80 -21.32 -9.88
N ASN A 159 9.52 -20.25 -10.61
CA ASN A 159 10.37 -19.74 -11.67
C ASN A 159 10.81 -18.28 -11.40
N ALA A 160 10.73 -17.84 -10.14
CA ALA A 160 11.32 -16.56 -9.76
C ALA A 160 12.82 -16.58 -10.05
N GLN A 161 13.36 -15.43 -10.44
CA GLN A 161 14.79 -15.23 -10.58
C GLN A 161 15.44 -15.14 -9.19
N ASP A 162 16.72 -15.48 -9.13
CA ASP A 162 17.58 -15.68 -7.94
C ASP A 162 18.99 -15.62 -8.51
N TRP A 163 19.47 -14.40 -8.72
CA TRP A 163 20.62 -14.09 -9.56
C TRP A 163 21.93 -14.57 -8.92
N ASP A 164 22.12 -14.31 -7.64
CA ASP A 164 23.25 -14.78 -6.85
C ASP A 164 23.17 -16.27 -6.46
N GLY A 165 21.98 -16.88 -6.52
CA GLY A 165 21.73 -18.26 -6.14
C GLY A 165 21.78 -18.52 -4.64
N ASP A 166 21.53 -17.52 -3.79
CA ASP A 166 21.53 -17.66 -2.32
C ASP A 166 20.25 -18.33 -1.79
N GLY A 167 19.21 -18.38 -2.63
CA GLY A 167 17.90 -18.97 -2.35
C GLY A 167 16.81 -17.97 -1.98
N THR A 168 17.15 -16.68 -1.91
CA THR A 168 16.24 -15.55 -1.88
C THR A 168 15.99 -15.11 -3.32
N PRO A 169 14.74 -15.13 -3.81
CA PRO A 169 14.47 -14.61 -5.14
C PRO A 169 14.66 -13.09 -5.23
N ASP A 170 15.11 -12.58 -6.38
CA ASP A 170 15.40 -11.16 -6.65
C ASP A 170 14.29 -10.22 -6.17
N TYR A 171 13.01 -10.50 -6.49
CA TYR A 171 11.86 -9.69 -6.01
C TYR A 171 11.63 -9.65 -4.48
N LEU A 172 12.49 -10.33 -3.73
CA LEU A 172 12.59 -10.30 -2.29
C LEU A 172 14.01 -9.97 -1.83
N ASP A 173 15.02 -9.79 -2.68
CA ASP A 173 16.39 -9.49 -2.25
C ASP A 173 16.65 -7.97 -2.24
N GLN A 174 17.48 -7.48 -1.32
CA GLN A 174 17.86 -6.06 -1.31
C GLN A 174 19.20 -5.81 -2.04
N ASP A 175 19.85 -6.90 -2.45
CA ASP A 175 21.19 -6.98 -3.03
C ASP A 175 21.21 -8.22 -3.94
N ASP A 176 20.62 -8.08 -5.13
CA ASP A 176 20.29 -9.18 -6.06
C ASP A 176 21.50 -10.04 -6.48
N ASP A 177 22.68 -9.44 -6.55
CA ASP A 177 23.94 -10.13 -6.89
C ASP A 177 24.87 -10.38 -5.70
N ASN A 178 24.49 -9.88 -4.52
CA ASN A 178 25.14 -10.13 -3.24
C ASN A 178 26.59 -9.65 -3.22
N ASP A 179 26.85 -8.48 -3.77
CA ASP A 179 28.18 -7.87 -3.80
C ASP A 179 28.46 -6.87 -2.64
N ASN A 180 27.45 -6.62 -1.79
CA ASN A 180 27.36 -5.63 -0.69
C ASN A 180 27.09 -4.18 -1.11
N VAL A 181 26.75 -3.92 -2.36
CA VAL A 181 26.14 -2.70 -2.84
C VAL A 181 24.64 -3.00 -2.99
N PRO A 182 23.76 -2.32 -2.24
CA PRO A 182 22.32 -2.62 -2.34
C PRO A 182 21.76 -2.17 -3.69
N THR A 183 20.88 -2.95 -4.32
CA THR A 183 20.26 -2.72 -5.64
C THR A 183 19.77 -1.27 -5.82
N ILE A 184 19.18 -0.67 -4.79
CA ILE A 184 18.72 0.74 -4.79
C ILE A 184 19.81 1.76 -5.14
N ASN A 185 21.07 1.37 -5.05
CA ASN A 185 22.23 2.19 -5.31
C ASN A 185 22.88 1.95 -6.67
N GLU A 186 22.32 1.01 -7.44
CA GLU A 186 22.76 0.58 -8.77
C GLU A 186 21.68 0.75 -9.84
N ILE A 187 20.48 1.20 -9.46
CA ILE A 187 19.39 1.51 -10.38
C ILE A 187 19.40 2.96 -10.90
N ASP A 188 18.68 3.21 -12.00
CA ASP A 188 18.41 4.54 -12.55
C ASP A 188 17.39 5.32 -11.70
N ASN A 189 17.88 5.87 -10.60
CA ASN A 189 17.08 6.71 -9.71
C ASN A 189 16.68 8.08 -10.31
N ASP A 190 17.30 8.51 -11.42
CA ASP A 190 17.09 9.82 -12.00
C ASP A 190 16.01 9.84 -13.10
N ASP A 191 15.50 8.66 -13.52
CA ASP A 191 14.47 8.47 -14.57
C ASP A 191 14.78 9.34 -15.80
N LEU A 192 16.00 9.18 -16.34
CA LEU A 192 16.53 10.10 -17.36
C LEU A 192 15.76 10.02 -18.69
N ASP A 193 15.06 8.92 -18.95
CA ASP A 193 14.24 8.70 -20.14
C ASP A 193 12.74 8.96 -19.92
N GLY A 194 12.27 9.04 -18.67
CA GLY A 194 10.96 9.54 -18.29
C GLY A 194 9.85 8.52 -18.45
N ASP A 195 10.14 7.23 -18.27
CA ASP A 195 9.18 6.14 -18.36
C ASP A 195 8.74 5.56 -17.00
N ASP A 196 9.30 6.09 -15.90
CA ASP A 196 9.06 5.63 -14.52
C ASP A 196 9.36 4.12 -14.32
N ASP A 197 10.25 3.54 -15.14
CA ASP A 197 10.67 2.12 -15.08
C ASP A 197 12.19 2.04 -14.81
N PRO A 198 12.64 1.61 -13.61
CA PRO A 198 14.06 1.56 -13.28
C PRO A 198 14.85 0.51 -14.09
N THR A 199 14.18 -0.36 -14.84
CA THR A 199 14.78 -1.49 -15.57
C THR A 199 15.02 -1.24 -17.06
N THR A 200 14.52 -0.12 -17.61
CA THR A 200 14.64 0.19 -19.06
C THR A 200 15.93 0.92 -19.43
N ASN A 201 16.62 1.49 -18.44
CA ASN A 201 17.92 2.13 -18.56
C ASN A 201 18.73 2.05 -17.25
N PRO A 202 18.94 0.86 -16.66
CA PRO A 202 19.65 0.74 -15.38
C PRO A 202 21.11 1.18 -15.52
N LEU A 203 21.81 1.36 -14.39
CA LEU A 203 23.25 1.59 -14.44
C LEU A 203 23.93 0.33 -15.00
N ASP A 204 24.97 0.56 -15.80
CA ASP A 204 25.77 -0.43 -16.53
C ASP A 204 27.14 0.26 -16.71
N THR A 205 27.96 0.15 -15.68
CA THR A 205 29.15 0.98 -15.48
C THR A 205 30.26 0.62 -16.46
N ASP A 206 30.42 -0.66 -16.81
CA ASP A 206 31.41 -1.14 -17.77
C ASP A 206 30.88 -1.21 -19.22
N GLY A 207 29.56 -1.17 -19.42
CA GLY A 207 28.90 -1.19 -20.72
C GLY A 207 28.86 -2.55 -21.39
N ASP A 208 28.93 -3.65 -20.63
CA ASP A 208 28.88 -5.02 -21.14
C ASP A 208 27.46 -5.52 -21.41
N GLY A 209 26.47 -4.87 -20.80
CA GLY A 209 25.03 -5.06 -21.00
C GLY A 209 24.32 -5.83 -19.89
N ASP A 210 25.03 -6.31 -18.87
CA ASP A 210 24.43 -6.72 -17.60
C ASP A 210 24.32 -5.46 -16.69
N PRO A 211 23.17 -5.19 -16.05
CA PRO A 211 23.04 -4.05 -15.15
C PRO A 211 23.91 -4.18 -13.89
N ASP A 212 24.37 -3.06 -13.32
CA ASP A 212 25.24 -3.06 -12.12
C ASP A 212 24.63 -3.88 -10.96
N TYR A 213 23.32 -3.78 -10.69
CA TYR A 213 22.65 -4.56 -9.63
C TYR A 213 22.52 -6.07 -9.92
N LEU A 214 22.95 -6.51 -11.10
CA LEU A 214 23.03 -7.90 -11.53
C LEU A 214 24.45 -8.20 -12.05
N ASP A 215 25.46 -7.44 -11.67
CA ASP A 215 26.83 -7.64 -12.12
C ASP A 215 27.80 -7.69 -10.95
N LEU A 216 28.50 -8.81 -10.81
CA LEU A 216 29.44 -8.99 -9.71
C LEU A 216 30.74 -8.17 -9.86
N ASP A 217 30.97 -7.48 -10.98
CA ASP A 217 32.19 -6.74 -11.36
C ASP A 217 31.80 -5.47 -12.17
N ASP A 218 31.07 -4.54 -11.55
CA ASP A 218 30.39 -3.39 -12.21
C ASP A 218 31.27 -2.58 -13.16
N ASP A 219 32.57 -2.45 -12.87
CA ASP A 219 33.49 -1.68 -13.69
C ASP A 219 34.31 -2.51 -14.70
N GLY A 220 34.15 -3.84 -14.66
CA GLY A 220 34.76 -4.79 -15.59
C GLY A 220 36.29 -4.81 -15.52
N ASP A 221 36.89 -4.44 -14.38
CA ASP A 221 38.34 -4.42 -14.21
C ASP A 221 38.94 -5.81 -13.88
N GLY A 222 38.05 -6.76 -13.55
CA GLY A 222 38.37 -8.15 -13.25
C GLY A 222 38.55 -8.45 -11.76
N VAL A 223 38.13 -7.53 -10.88
CA VAL A 223 38.03 -7.72 -9.44
C VAL A 223 36.58 -7.48 -9.04
N ASN A 224 35.89 -8.53 -8.59
CA ASN A 224 34.50 -8.39 -8.17
C ASN A 224 34.29 -7.27 -7.13
N THR A 225 33.19 -6.54 -7.23
CA THR A 225 32.80 -5.40 -6.38
C THR A 225 32.94 -5.70 -4.89
N ILE A 226 32.47 -6.87 -4.45
CA ILE A 226 32.62 -7.34 -3.06
C ILE A 226 34.06 -7.42 -2.53
N LEU A 227 35.04 -7.55 -3.41
CA LEU A 227 36.47 -7.68 -3.08
C LEU A 227 37.20 -6.32 -3.06
N GLU A 228 36.52 -5.23 -3.41
CA GLU A 228 37.09 -3.89 -3.51
C GLU A 228 36.86 -3.02 -2.27
N ASP A 229 36.36 -3.64 -1.20
CA ASP A 229 36.25 -3.09 0.15
C ASP A 229 37.63 -2.98 0.82
N GLU A 230 38.21 -1.78 0.84
CA GLU A 230 39.60 -1.55 1.31
C GLU A 230 39.75 -1.82 2.80
N ASP A 231 38.75 -1.47 3.61
CA ASP A 231 38.81 -1.55 5.07
C ASP A 231 38.07 -2.75 5.69
N GLN A 232 37.41 -3.55 4.84
CA GLN A 232 36.66 -4.77 5.16
C GLN A 232 35.47 -4.51 6.10
N ASP A 233 34.80 -3.36 5.95
CA ASP A 233 33.62 -2.99 6.73
C ASP A 233 32.28 -3.44 6.11
N LYS A 234 32.33 -4.15 4.97
CA LYS A 234 31.20 -4.63 4.15
C LYS A 234 30.42 -3.51 3.46
N ASN A 235 31.10 -2.43 3.09
CA ASN A 235 30.48 -1.32 2.39
C ASN A 235 31.45 -0.73 1.35
N PRO A 236 31.60 -1.40 0.18
CA PRO A 236 32.49 -0.96 -0.91
C PRO A 236 32.26 0.49 -1.37
N ARG A 237 31.02 0.99 -1.18
CA ARG A 237 30.59 2.34 -1.55
C ARG A 237 31.33 3.47 -0.88
N ASN A 238 32.04 3.19 0.21
CA ASN A 238 32.74 4.22 0.98
C ASN A 238 34.26 4.25 0.76
N ASP A 239 34.78 3.32 -0.04
CA ASP A 239 36.19 3.25 -0.43
C ASP A 239 36.41 3.98 -1.75
N LEU A 240 36.96 5.19 -1.68
CA LEU A 240 36.97 6.12 -2.80
C LEU A 240 38.39 6.40 -3.31
N ASN A 241 38.55 6.40 -4.64
CA ASN A 241 39.76 6.88 -5.32
C ASN A 241 39.42 7.72 -6.56
N VAL A 242 40.45 8.33 -7.17
CA VAL A 242 40.31 9.18 -8.34
C VAL A 242 40.42 8.35 -9.62
N ASN A 243 39.36 8.34 -10.43
CA ASN A 243 39.33 7.63 -11.71
C ASN A 243 40.11 8.34 -12.83
N ALA A 244 40.06 7.75 -14.04
CA ALA A 244 40.76 8.26 -15.23
C ALA A 244 40.38 9.69 -15.63
N ASP A 245 39.16 10.14 -15.29
CA ASP A 245 38.66 11.50 -15.56
C ASP A 245 38.99 12.51 -14.46
N GLY A 246 39.65 12.07 -13.39
CA GLY A 246 40.00 12.93 -12.26
C GLY A 246 38.86 13.17 -11.28
N ILE A 247 37.82 12.32 -11.32
CA ILE A 247 36.66 12.35 -10.42
C ILE A 247 36.87 11.32 -9.32
N THR A 248 36.50 11.66 -8.08
CA THR A 248 36.50 10.72 -6.97
C THR A 248 35.24 9.86 -7.03
N VAL A 249 35.42 8.56 -7.15
CA VAL A 249 34.37 7.53 -7.24
C VAL A 249 34.75 6.36 -6.31
N PRO A 250 33.79 5.49 -5.95
CA PRO A 250 34.11 4.21 -5.32
C PRO A 250 35.10 3.36 -6.12
N HIS A 251 35.79 2.44 -5.44
CA HIS A 251 36.72 1.51 -6.09
C HIS A 251 36.01 0.67 -7.15
N TYR A 252 34.87 0.07 -6.79
CA TYR A 252 34.05 -0.76 -7.68
C TYR A 252 33.44 -0.06 -8.90
N LEU A 253 33.59 1.26 -9.03
CA LEU A 253 33.18 2.04 -10.20
C LEU A 253 34.39 2.64 -10.93
N ASN A 254 35.58 2.05 -10.76
CA ASN A 254 36.85 2.63 -11.19
C ASN A 254 37.83 1.59 -11.72
N THR A 255 37.75 1.36 -13.03
CA THR A 255 38.65 0.52 -13.87
C THR A 255 40.17 0.61 -13.68
N LEU A 256 40.65 1.55 -12.85
CA LEU A 256 42.05 1.68 -12.45
C LEU A 256 42.36 0.95 -11.12
N GLU A 257 41.37 0.53 -10.34
CA GLU A 257 41.47 -0.04 -8.98
C GLU A 257 41.44 -1.57 -8.95
N VAL A 258 42.32 -2.19 -9.74
CA VAL A 258 42.47 -3.66 -9.85
C VAL A 258 43.03 -4.40 -8.61
N THR A 259 42.83 -3.87 -7.39
CA THR A 259 43.35 -4.42 -6.14
C THR A 259 42.28 -5.22 -5.40
N ASP A 260 42.43 -6.55 -5.38
CA ASP A 260 41.66 -7.43 -4.49
C ASP A 260 42.07 -7.21 -3.00
N HIS A 261 41.14 -6.68 -2.20
CA HIS A 261 41.28 -6.44 -0.75
C HIS A 261 40.80 -7.63 0.12
N GLY A 262 40.27 -8.67 -0.52
CA GLY A 262 39.82 -9.92 0.08
C GLY A 262 38.39 -9.86 0.64
N ASN A 263 37.68 -10.98 0.53
CA ASN A 263 36.25 -11.10 0.85
C ASN A 263 35.90 -10.65 2.30
N PRO A 264 35.10 -9.58 2.47
CA PRO A 264 34.66 -9.06 3.78
C PRO A 264 33.47 -9.87 4.37
N GLY A 265 32.86 -10.73 3.57
CA GLY A 265 31.62 -11.46 3.83
C GLY A 265 30.38 -10.65 3.43
N LEU A 266 29.24 -11.33 3.30
CA LEU A 266 27.96 -10.72 2.95
C LEU A 266 27.33 -9.96 4.13
N THR A 267 26.45 -9.02 3.81
CA THR A 267 25.65 -8.29 4.78
C THR A 267 24.36 -9.06 5.05
N ASP A 268 24.17 -9.59 6.27
CA ASP A 268 23.00 -10.42 6.63
C ASP A 268 21.70 -9.59 6.87
N ASN A 269 21.39 -8.58 6.04
CA ASN A 269 20.37 -7.57 6.36
C ASN A 269 19.02 -7.68 5.65
N ASN A 270 18.79 -8.72 4.85
CA ASN A 270 17.54 -8.86 4.11
C ASN A 270 16.33 -8.79 5.06
N THR A 271 15.59 -7.69 4.95
CA THR A 271 14.42 -7.39 5.77
C THR A 271 13.24 -7.09 4.87
N TYR A 272 12.55 -8.15 4.46
CA TYR A 272 11.45 -8.08 3.51
C TYR A 272 10.24 -7.38 4.14
N THR A 273 9.81 -6.27 3.55
CA THR A 273 8.66 -5.50 4.00
C THR A 273 7.69 -5.33 2.85
N ARG A 274 6.69 -6.21 2.81
CA ARG A 274 5.64 -6.14 1.79
C ARG A 274 4.72 -4.96 2.06
N THR A 275 4.73 -3.97 1.17
CA THR A 275 3.79 -2.85 1.18
C THR A 275 2.61 -3.14 0.26
N VAL A 276 1.42 -3.24 0.85
CA VAL A 276 0.19 -3.53 0.12
C VAL A 276 -0.63 -2.25 -0.01
N THR A 277 -1.02 -1.92 -1.24
CA THR A 277 -2.01 -0.89 -1.53
C THR A 277 -3.27 -1.54 -2.10
N VAL A 278 -4.43 -1.21 -1.52
CA VAL A 278 -5.72 -1.76 -1.93
C VAL A 278 -6.70 -0.64 -2.21
N ASN A 279 -7.13 -0.52 -3.47
CA ASN A 279 -8.23 0.37 -3.83
C ASN A 279 -9.58 -0.38 -3.79
N PHE A 280 -10.59 0.24 -3.18
CA PHE A 280 -11.93 -0.33 -3.06
C PHE A 280 -12.99 0.46 -3.83
N LEU A 281 -13.73 -0.26 -4.67
CA LEU A 281 -14.92 0.24 -5.36
C LEU A 281 -16.15 -0.52 -4.87
N ILE A 282 -17.25 0.17 -4.53
CA ILE A 282 -18.50 -0.46 -4.09
C ILE A 282 -19.58 -0.25 -5.13
N ASP A 283 -20.03 -1.35 -5.72
CA ASP A 283 -21.01 -1.37 -6.80
C ASP A 283 -22.39 -1.79 -6.33
N ASN A 284 -23.41 -1.15 -6.91
CA ASN A 284 -24.83 -1.53 -6.85
C ASN A 284 -25.35 -1.75 -5.42
N PHE A 285 -25.04 -0.83 -4.50
CA PHE A 285 -25.43 -0.95 -3.09
C PHE A 285 -26.60 -0.01 -2.72
N ASN A 286 -27.23 -0.30 -1.59
CA ASN A 286 -28.36 0.48 -1.07
C ASN A 286 -28.34 0.52 0.46
N LEU A 287 -28.20 1.70 1.06
CA LEU A 287 -28.16 1.94 2.52
C LEU A 287 -29.53 2.40 3.08
N ASP A 288 -30.64 2.14 2.39
CA ASP A 288 -32.00 2.65 2.64
C ASP A 288 -32.17 4.17 2.47
N ILE A 289 -31.21 4.96 2.91
CA ILE A 289 -31.17 6.43 2.79
C ILE A 289 -30.49 6.90 1.51
N LEU A 290 -29.70 6.04 0.89
CA LEU A 290 -28.95 6.30 -0.34
C LEU A 290 -28.80 5.00 -1.12
N SER A 291 -28.96 5.07 -2.43
CA SER A 291 -28.56 4.02 -3.36
C SER A 291 -27.67 4.63 -4.42
N ALA A 292 -26.56 3.97 -4.74
CA ALA A 292 -25.65 4.40 -5.79
C ALA A 292 -25.24 3.19 -6.64
N ASP A 293 -25.00 3.45 -7.92
CA ASP A 293 -24.51 2.43 -8.85
C ASP A 293 -23.06 2.08 -8.52
N GLU A 294 -22.27 3.06 -8.05
CA GLU A 294 -20.85 2.94 -7.78
C GLU A 294 -20.44 4.04 -6.78
N ILE A 295 -19.55 3.71 -5.84
CA ILE A 295 -18.74 4.69 -5.10
C ILE A 295 -17.29 4.20 -5.00
N ASP A 296 -16.36 5.15 -5.03
CA ASP A 296 -14.98 4.95 -4.61
C ASP A 296 -14.92 5.02 -3.07
N PHE A 297 -14.75 3.85 -2.43
CA PHE A 297 -14.70 3.74 -0.98
C PHE A 297 -13.38 4.28 -0.43
N GLY A 298 -12.29 4.08 -1.18
CA GLY A 298 -10.98 4.65 -0.89
C GLY A 298 -9.85 3.63 -0.98
N THR A 299 -8.71 4.02 -0.44
CA THR A 299 -7.44 3.29 -0.54
C THR A 299 -6.93 2.93 0.84
N LEU A 300 -6.61 1.65 1.03
CA LEU A 300 -5.96 1.10 2.21
C LEU A 300 -4.50 0.82 1.88
N THR A 301 -3.56 1.37 2.66
CA THR A 301 -2.13 1.06 2.54
C THR A 301 -1.59 0.59 3.89
N TYR A 302 -0.89 -0.53 3.90
CA TYR A 302 -0.19 -1.05 5.09
C TYR A 302 0.97 -1.94 4.68
N SER A 303 1.95 -2.07 5.57
CA SER A 303 3.12 -2.91 5.35
C SER A 303 3.26 -3.96 6.45
N PHE A 304 3.83 -5.10 6.11
CA PHE A 304 4.15 -6.16 7.06
C PHE A 304 5.41 -6.90 6.65
N ASN A 305 6.13 -7.45 7.64
CA ASN A 305 7.31 -8.25 7.37
C ASN A 305 6.89 -9.61 6.83
N LEU A 306 7.58 -10.08 5.78
CA LEU A 306 7.43 -11.47 5.37
C LEU A 306 8.15 -12.37 6.39
N PRO A 307 7.61 -13.56 6.67
CA PRO A 307 8.31 -14.52 7.53
C PRO A 307 9.58 -15.04 6.83
N ASP A 308 10.68 -15.11 7.57
CA ASP A 308 11.90 -15.87 7.23
C ASP A 308 11.60 -17.33 6.80
#